data_AF-A0A928T965-F1
#
_entry.id   AF-A0A928T965-F1
#
_cell.length_a   1.000
_cell.length_b   1.000
_cell.length_c   1.000
_cell.angle_alpha   90.00
_cell.angle_beta   90.00
_cell.angle_gamma   90.00
#
_symmetry.space_group_name_H-M   'P 1'
#
loop_
_entity.id
_entity.type
_entity.pdbx_description
1 polymer ?
#
loop_
_entity_poly.entity_id
_entity_poly.type
_entity_poly.pdbx_seq_one_letter_code
_entity_poly.pdbx_strand_id
1 'polypeptide(L)'
;MSRLFLSTLHGSLGFALVSIAAYSIWAFAPRLGGSEMGMYALIALVFLAGTGLALCGLLRGENRLRRFYAMFLPAFFGYAVLWSAAWFLIKLPSAGWLGVQARPSEWIGAAAGTLFFSWIAWRCVKKPAGFWTGALLLFVLHTAGYFIGRKWMYGVLGSGIEGWDKAQVAAVAKLGWGLFHGLGFGAGIGFALGWWQRER
;
A
#
# COMPACT_ATOMS: atom_id res chain seq x y z
N MET A 1 9.46 -18.40 -16.22
CA MET A 1 8.60 -17.56 -15.35
C MET A 1 8.01 -16.42 -16.19
N SER A 2 6.71 -16.12 -16.09
CA SER A 2 6.10 -15.07 -16.91
C SER A 2 6.60 -13.68 -16.49
N ARG A 3 6.74 -12.73 -17.44
CA ARG A 3 7.15 -11.35 -17.14
C ARG A 3 6.20 -10.67 -16.15
N LEU A 4 4.91 -11.01 -16.21
CA LEU A 4 3.90 -10.48 -15.30
C LEU A 4 4.15 -10.93 -13.86
N PHE A 5 4.48 -12.21 -13.64
CA PHE A 5 4.83 -12.72 -12.32
C PHE A 5 6.06 -12.02 -11.75
N LEU A 6 7.11 -11.80 -12.58
CA LEU A 6 8.30 -11.06 -12.16
C LEU A 6 7.97 -9.62 -11.75
N SER A 7 7.13 -8.91 -12.51
CA SER A 7 6.70 -7.55 -12.16
C SER A 7 5.87 -7.53 -10.87
N THR A 8 4.95 -8.48 -10.69
CA THR A 8 4.17 -8.63 -9.45
C THR A 8 5.07 -8.91 -8.26
N LEU A 9 6.04 -9.82 -8.39
CA LEU A 9 6.99 -10.17 -7.33
C LEU A 9 7.90 -9.00 -6.99
N HIS A 10 8.46 -8.31 -7.99
CA HIS A 10 9.27 -7.11 -7.78
C HIS A 10 8.46 -6.01 -7.08
N GLY A 11 7.22 -5.76 -7.51
CA GLY A 11 6.32 -4.83 -6.85
C GLY A 11 6.07 -5.21 -5.39
N SER A 12 5.72 -6.47 -5.13
CA SER A 12 5.41 -6.98 -3.80
C SER A 12 6.58 -6.86 -2.84
N LEU A 13 7.76 -7.37 -3.22
CA LEU A 13 8.94 -7.34 -2.36
C LEU A 13 9.48 -5.92 -2.18
N GLY A 14 9.55 -5.13 -3.26
CA GLY A 14 10.05 -3.77 -3.22
C GLY A 14 9.19 -2.87 -2.32
N PHE A 15 7.86 -2.94 -2.47
CA PHE A 15 6.96 -2.13 -1.64
C PHE A 15 6.85 -2.66 -0.21
N ALA A 16 6.97 -3.98 0.02
CA ALA A 16 7.04 -4.56 1.36
C ALA A 16 8.24 -4.04 2.15
N LEU A 17 9.42 -3.97 1.54
CA LEU A 17 10.61 -3.40 2.17
C LEU A 17 10.41 -1.92 2.56
N VAL A 18 9.88 -1.11 1.64
CA VAL A 18 9.57 0.31 1.90
C VAL A 18 8.53 0.45 3.00
N SER A 19 7.49 -0.39 2.98
CA SER A 19 6.42 -0.39 3.97
C SER A 19 6.94 -0.79 5.35
N ILE A 20 7.78 -1.82 5.48
CA ILE A 20 8.44 -2.17 6.74
C ILE A 20 9.29 -0.99 7.24
N ALA A 21 10.08 -0.37 6.38
CA ALA A 21 10.90 0.79 6.75
C ALA A 21 10.02 1.95 7.26
N ALA A 22 8.91 2.23 6.59
CA ALA A 22 7.98 3.28 7.01
C ALA A 22 7.32 2.94 8.36
N TYR A 23 6.79 1.72 8.50
CA TYR A 23 6.12 1.27 9.74
C TYR A 23 7.11 1.07 10.90
N SER A 24 8.41 0.96 10.64
CA SER A 24 9.43 0.94 11.70
C SER A 24 9.44 2.24 12.52
N ILE A 25 9.08 3.38 11.91
CA ILE A 25 8.90 4.66 12.62
C ILE A 25 7.79 4.53 13.64
N TRP A 26 6.64 3.97 13.27
CA TRP A 26 5.54 3.76 14.20
C TRP A 26 5.86 2.71 15.26
N ALA A 27 6.63 1.69 14.90
CA ALA A 27 7.02 0.60 15.79
C ALA A 27 7.99 1.08 16.89
N PHE A 28 9.04 1.79 16.51
CA PHE A 28 10.18 2.08 17.40
C PHE A 28 10.32 3.54 17.77
N ALA A 29 9.87 4.47 16.92
CA ALA A 29 10.10 5.89 17.09
C ALA A 29 8.82 6.75 16.88
N PRO A 30 7.67 6.40 17.51
CA PRO A 30 6.40 7.09 17.27
C PRO A 30 6.42 8.57 17.68
N ARG A 31 7.39 8.99 18.50
CA ARG A 31 7.57 10.38 18.94
C ARG A 31 8.64 11.14 18.16
N LEU A 32 9.29 10.53 17.16
CA LEU A 32 10.36 11.16 16.38
C LEU A 32 9.92 12.47 15.71
N GLY A 33 8.66 12.56 15.30
CA GLY A 33 8.05 13.76 14.73
C GLY A 33 7.44 14.73 15.75
N GLY A 34 7.66 14.52 17.05
CA GLY A 34 7.12 15.33 18.15
C GLY A 34 5.60 15.25 18.36
N SER A 35 4.86 14.67 17.42
CA SER A 35 3.40 14.53 17.41
C SER A 35 2.97 13.34 16.56
N GLU A 36 1.71 12.93 16.68
CA GLU A 36 1.13 11.89 15.83
C GLU A 36 1.12 12.30 14.35
N MET A 37 0.80 13.57 14.06
CA MET A 37 0.88 14.12 12.70
C MET A 37 2.31 14.07 12.16
N GLY A 38 3.30 14.40 13.00
CA GLY A 38 4.71 14.32 12.64
C GLY A 38 5.14 12.89 12.32
N MET A 39 4.66 11.90 13.07
CA MET A 39 4.88 10.48 12.76
C MET A 39 4.30 10.12 11.39
N TYR A 40 3.04 10.48 11.09
CA TYR A 40 2.45 10.22 9.78
C TYR A 40 3.19 10.94 8.65
N ALA A 41 3.68 12.16 8.87
CA ALA A 41 4.48 12.88 7.90
C ALA A 41 5.81 12.17 7.60
N LEU A 42 6.50 11.65 8.61
CA LEU A 42 7.72 10.87 8.44
C LEU A 42 7.46 9.55 7.70
N ILE A 43 6.38 8.83 8.06
CA ILE A 43 5.93 7.61 7.36
C ILE A 43 5.66 7.93 5.88
N ALA A 44 4.92 9.01 5.60
CA ALA A 44 4.64 9.45 4.26
C ALA A 44 5.93 9.78 3.49
N LEU A 45 6.89 10.47 4.12
CA LEU A 45 8.17 10.79 3.51
C LEU A 45 8.95 9.51 3.11
N VAL A 46 8.96 8.48 3.96
CA VAL A 46 9.58 7.19 3.64
C VAL A 46 8.86 6.52 2.46
N PHE A 47 7.53 6.52 2.41
CA PHE A 47 6.81 6.00 1.26
C PHE A 47 7.12 6.77 -0.02
N LEU A 48 7.12 8.10 0.04
CA LEU A 48 7.40 8.94 -1.12
C LEU A 48 8.83 8.66 -1.62
N ALA A 49 9.85 8.78 -0.78
CA ALA A 49 11.25 8.62 -1.18
C ALA A 49 11.64 7.15 -1.47
N GLY A 50 11.17 6.20 -0.68
CA GLY A 50 11.56 4.80 -0.78
C GLY A 50 10.91 4.09 -1.98
N THR A 51 9.65 4.39 -2.27
CA THR A 51 8.91 3.65 -3.31
C THR A 51 9.49 3.89 -4.70
N GLY A 52 9.88 5.12 -5.02
CA GLY A 52 10.47 5.40 -6.33
C GLY A 52 11.75 4.63 -6.57
N LEU A 53 12.62 4.52 -5.56
CA LEU A 53 13.86 3.75 -5.64
C LEU A 53 13.57 2.25 -5.76
N ALA A 54 12.69 1.71 -4.93
CA ALA A 54 12.37 0.29 -4.91
C ALA A 54 11.66 -0.18 -6.19
N LEU A 55 10.78 0.65 -6.76
CA LEU A 55 9.84 0.25 -7.80
C LEU A 55 10.09 0.86 -9.18
N CYS A 56 11.09 1.74 -9.36
CA CYS A 56 11.35 2.34 -10.68
C CYS A 56 11.64 1.30 -11.76
N GLY A 57 12.18 0.13 -11.40
CA GLY A 57 12.43 -0.97 -12.35
C GLY A 57 11.16 -1.57 -12.97
N LEU A 58 9.96 -1.30 -12.43
CA LEU A 58 8.69 -1.73 -13.01
C LEU A 58 8.31 -1.00 -14.30
N LEU A 59 8.89 0.18 -14.54
CA LEU A 59 8.69 0.93 -15.79
C LEU A 59 9.74 0.53 -16.83
N ARG A 60 9.30 0.32 -18.07
CA ARG A 60 10.21 0.07 -19.21
C ARG A 60 10.70 1.38 -19.82
N GLY A 61 11.90 1.35 -20.43
CA GLY A 61 12.52 2.48 -21.14
C GLY A 61 13.47 3.32 -20.28
N GLU A 62 13.88 4.47 -20.81
CA GLU A 62 14.82 5.39 -20.16
C GLU A 62 14.15 6.24 -19.07
N ASN A 63 14.97 6.92 -18.26
CA ASN A 63 14.54 7.87 -17.22
C ASN A 63 13.50 7.30 -16.25
N ARG A 64 13.65 6.00 -15.91
CA ARG A 64 12.68 5.22 -15.13
C ARG A 64 12.32 5.87 -13.80
N LEU A 65 13.33 6.32 -13.05
CA LEU A 65 13.13 6.91 -11.73
C LEU A 65 12.28 8.19 -11.80
N ARG A 66 12.64 9.14 -12.68
CA ARG A 66 11.90 10.38 -12.89
C ARG A 66 10.46 10.11 -13.33
N ARG A 67 10.27 9.20 -14.29
CA ARG A 67 8.94 8.81 -14.78
C ARG A 67 8.10 8.13 -13.71
N PHE A 68 8.73 7.29 -12.89
CA PHE A 68 8.05 6.63 -11.77
C PHE A 68 7.58 7.67 -10.77
N TYR A 69 8.43 8.62 -10.36
CA TYR A 69 8.02 9.70 -9.45
C TYR A 69 6.93 10.59 -10.02
N ALA A 70 7.04 10.98 -11.29
CA ALA A 70 6.02 11.79 -11.97
C ALA A 70 4.64 11.10 -12.00
N MET A 71 4.60 9.77 -11.91
CA MET A 71 3.38 8.97 -11.82
C MET A 71 2.96 8.72 -10.37
N PHE A 72 3.89 8.24 -9.55
CA PHE A 72 3.62 7.74 -8.20
C PHE A 72 3.26 8.87 -7.24
N LEU A 73 3.94 10.01 -7.28
CA LEU A 73 3.64 11.12 -6.36
C LEU A 73 2.19 11.61 -6.49
N PRO A 74 1.68 11.99 -7.68
CA PRO A 74 0.28 12.39 -7.80
C PRO A 74 -0.68 11.23 -7.54
N ALA A 75 -0.35 10.01 -7.98
CA ALA A 75 -1.20 8.83 -7.76
C ALA A 75 -1.37 8.50 -6.26
N PHE A 76 -0.26 8.45 -5.52
CA PHE A 76 -0.24 8.16 -4.09
C PHE A 76 -0.83 9.29 -3.26
N PHE A 77 -0.55 10.55 -3.61
CA PHE A 77 -1.15 11.70 -2.94
C PHE A 77 -2.68 11.70 -3.08
N GLY A 78 -3.21 11.52 -4.29
CA GLY A 78 -4.65 11.44 -4.50
C GLY A 78 -5.27 10.21 -3.83
N TYR A 79 -4.59 9.05 -3.85
CA TYR A 79 -4.97 7.89 -3.05
C TYR A 79 -5.10 8.24 -1.56
N ALA A 80 -4.09 8.89 -0.98
CA ALA A 80 -4.04 9.21 0.45
C ALA A 80 -5.14 10.22 0.83
N VAL A 81 -5.40 11.22 -0.01
CA VAL A 81 -6.49 12.19 0.19
C VAL A 81 -7.84 11.49 0.14
N LEU A 82 -8.10 10.67 -0.88
CA LEU A 82 -9.39 9.95 -1.02
C LEU A 82 -9.61 8.95 0.12
N TRP A 83 -8.55 8.23 0.52
CA TRP A 83 -8.58 7.34 1.66
C TRP A 83 -8.92 8.09 2.95
N SER A 84 -8.23 9.19 3.22
CA SER A 84 -8.43 10.00 4.43
C SER A 84 -9.81 10.64 4.44
N ALA A 85 -10.27 11.19 3.31
CA ALA A 85 -11.60 11.75 3.17
C ALA A 85 -12.68 10.68 3.44
N ALA A 86 -12.55 9.49 2.86
CA ALA A 86 -13.47 8.40 3.16
C ALA A 86 -13.45 8.03 4.64
N TRP A 87 -12.27 7.92 5.25
CA TRP A 87 -12.11 7.59 6.67
C TRP A 87 -12.79 8.61 7.61
N PHE A 88 -12.60 9.91 7.36
CA PHE A 88 -13.09 10.95 8.26
C PHE A 88 -14.52 11.41 7.98
N LEU A 89 -14.96 11.39 6.72
CA LEU A 89 -16.27 11.90 6.31
C LEU A 89 -17.37 10.84 6.36
N ILE A 90 -17.03 9.56 6.12
CA ILE A 90 -18.01 8.48 6.06
C ILE A 90 -18.12 7.81 7.43
N LYS A 91 -19.03 8.33 8.26
CA LYS A 91 -19.36 7.77 9.57
C LYS A 91 -20.56 6.84 9.48
N LEU A 92 -20.41 5.75 8.73
CA LEU A 92 -21.42 4.70 8.68
C LEU A 92 -21.19 3.65 9.78
N PRO A 93 -22.24 3.05 10.36
CA PRO A 93 -22.10 1.95 11.31
C PRO A 93 -21.27 0.82 10.71
N SER A 94 -20.40 0.23 11.54
CA SER A 94 -19.61 -0.92 11.12
C SER A 94 -20.53 -2.14 10.95
N ALA A 95 -20.84 -2.51 9.71
CA ALA A 95 -21.52 -3.76 9.41
C ALA A 95 -20.48 -4.87 9.31
N GLY A 96 -20.57 -5.88 10.17
CA GLY A 96 -19.73 -7.08 10.05
C GLY A 96 -20.22 -7.92 8.87
N TRP A 97 -19.37 -8.12 7.86
CA TRP A 97 -19.61 -9.10 6.80
C TRP A 97 -18.48 -10.14 6.83
N LEU A 98 -18.85 -11.43 6.85
CA LEU A 98 -17.91 -12.56 6.92
C LEU A 98 -16.91 -12.53 8.11
N GLY A 99 -17.32 -12.04 9.28
CA GLY A 99 -16.46 -11.99 10.47
C GLY A 99 -15.33 -10.94 10.40
N VAL A 100 -15.32 -10.10 9.36
CA VAL A 100 -14.43 -8.95 9.26
C VAL A 100 -15.21 -7.70 9.66
N GLN A 101 -14.87 -7.10 10.80
CA GLN A 101 -15.30 -5.74 11.14
C GLN A 101 -14.50 -4.77 10.27
N ALA A 102 -15.01 -4.53 9.07
CA ALA A 102 -14.52 -3.49 8.17
C ALA A 102 -15.49 -2.32 8.19
N ARG A 103 -14.98 -1.10 8.32
CA ARG A 103 -15.82 0.09 8.20
C ARG A 103 -16.13 0.31 6.73
N PRO A 104 -17.37 0.68 6.34
CA PRO A 104 -17.69 1.00 4.95
C PRO A 104 -16.74 2.05 4.35
N SER A 105 -16.25 2.99 5.16
CA SER A 105 -15.25 3.98 4.79
C SER A 105 -13.94 3.39 4.26
N GLU A 106 -13.53 2.21 4.75
CA GLU A 106 -12.30 1.54 4.34
C GLU A 106 -12.45 0.93 2.95
N TRP A 107 -13.59 0.31 2.67
CA TRP A 107 -13.90 -0.21 1.33
C TRP A 107 -14.02 0.91 0.30
N ILE A 108 -14.74 1.98 0.66
CA ILE A 108 -14.93 3.13 -0.21
C ILE A 108 -13.59 3.85 -0.45
N GLY A 109 -12.81 4.06 0.61
CA GLY A 109 -11.47 4.65 0.53
C GLY A 109 -10.50 3.81 -0.29
N ALA A 110 -10.50 2.48 -0.08
CA ALA A 110 -9.70 1.54 -0.87
C ALA A 110 -10.07 1.61 -2.35
N ALA A 111 -11.36 1.48 -2.67
CA ALA A 111 -11.85 1.49 -4.04
C ALA A 111 -11.57 2.83 -4.73
N ALA A 112 -11.97 3.95 -4.13
CA ALA A 112 -11.77 5.28 -4.71
C ALA A 112 -10.27 5.60 -4.88
N GLY A 113 -9.47 5.35 -3.84
CA GLY A 113 -8.04 5.60 -3.86
C GLY A 113 -7.31 4.76 -4.89
N THR A 114 -7.55 3.44 -4.92
CA THR A 114 -6.86 2.54 -5.87
C THR A 114 -7.33 2.77 -7.31
N LEU A 115 -8.60 3.13 -7.53
CA LEU A 115 -9.08 3.52 -8.85
C LEU A 115 -8.41 4.80 -9.34
N PHE A 116 -8.30 5.82 -8.49
CA PHE A 116 -7.59 7.05 -8.82
C PHE A 116 -6.10 6.79 -9.11
N PHE A 117 -5.44 6.00 -8.24
CA PHE A 117 -4.06 5.59 -8.44
C PHE A 117 -3.89 4.89 -9.80
N SER A 118 -4.78 3.93 -10.10
CA SER A 118 -4.79 3.20 -11.36
C SER A 118 -4.96 4.12 -12.56
N TRP A 119 -5.84 5.12 -12.47
CA TRP A 119 -6.09 6.08 -13.53
C TRP A 119 -4.84 6.91 -13.85
N ILE A 120 -4.15 7.43 -12.83
CA ILE A 120 -2.90 8.18 -13.02
C ILE A 120 -1.81 7.27 -13.61
N ALA A 121 -1.63 6.07 -13.07
CA ALA A 121 -0.64 5.11 -13.54
C ALA A 121 -0.89 4.70 -15.00
N TRP A 122 -2.15 4.41 -15.34
CA TRP A 122 -2.59 4.07 -16.71
C TRP A 122 -2.33 5.21 -17.70
N ARG A 123 -2.58 6.47 -17.31
CA ARG A 123 -2.25 7.63 -18.14
C ARG A 123 -0.74 7.77 -18.35
N CYS A 124 0.07 7.54 -17.31
CA CYS A 124 1.53 7.60 -17.42
C CYS A 124 2.08 6.57 -18.42
N VAL A 125 1.51 5.38 -18.46
CA VAL A 125 1.89 4.35 -19.44
C VAL A 125 1.16 4.51 -20.78
N LYS A 126 0.62 5.71 -21.11
CA LYS A 126 -0.07 6.03 -22.37
C LYS A 126 -1.28 5.14 -22.69
N LYS A 127 -2.13 4.90 -21.69
CA LYS A 127 -3.49 4.35 -21.85
C LYS A 127 -3.65 3.03 -22.66
N PRO A 128 -2.89 1.96 -22.36
CA PRO A 128 -3.03 0.67 -23.03
C PRO A 128 -4.36 -0.02 -22.70
N ALA A 129 -4.74 -1.04 -23.46
CA ALA A 129 -5.95 -1.82 -23.20
C ALA A 129 -5.91 -2.54 -21.83
N GLY A 130 -7.09 -2.83 -21.27
CA GLY A 130 -7.22 -3.57 -20.01
C GLY A 130 -7.02 -2.71 -18.76
N PHE A 131 -7.50 -1.46 -18.78
CA PHE A 131 -7.55 -0.59 -17.59
C PHE A 131 -8.23 -1.30 -16.41
N TRP A 132 -9.45 -1.82 -16.62
CA TRP A 132 -10.26 -2.44 -15.57
C TRP A 132 -9.60 -3.66 -14.93
N THR A 133 -8.91 -4.50 -15.71
CA THR A 133 -8.18 -5.65 -15.17
C THR A 133 -7.05 -5.20 -14.23
N GLY A 134 -6.26 -4.19 -14.65
CA GLY A 134 -5.19 -3.64 -13.81
C GLY A 134 -5.73 -2.97 -12.55
N ALA A 135 -6.80 -2.17 -12.68
CA ALA A 135 -7.41 -1.47 -11.56
C ALA A 135 -8.07 -2.43 -10.55
N LEU A 136 -8.82 -3.43 -11.05
CA LEU A 136 -9.49 -4.42 -10.20
C LEU A 136 -8.45 -5.25 -9.42
N LEU A 137 -7.38 -5.71 -10.07
CA LEU A 137 -6.36 -6.49 -9.38
C LEU A 137 -5.50 -5.64 -8.43
N LEU A 138 -5.25 -4.37 -8.76
CA LEU A 138 -4.67 -3.44 -7.79
C LEU A 138 -5.55 -3.34 -6.54
N PHE A 139 -6.86 -3.10 -6.71
CA PHE A 139 -7.81 -3.00 -5.62
C PHE A 139 -7.86 -4.29 -4.78
N VAL A 140 -8.02 -5.46 -5.42
CA VAL A 140 -8.12 -6.75 -4.73
C VAL A 140 -6.85 -7.05 -3.93
N LEU A 141 -5.67 -6.88 -4.54
CA LEU A 141 -4.40 -7.21 -3.87
C LEU A 141 -4.06 -6.21 -2.75
N HIS A 142 -4.30 -4.91 -2.98
CA HIS A 142 -4.20 -3.88 -1.96
C HIS A 142 -5.10 -4.21 -0.76
N THR A 143 -6.38 -4.47 -1.04
CA THR A 143 -7.40 -4.71 -0.02
C THR A 143 -7.13 -5.99 0.77
N ALA A 144 -6.70 -7.06 0.08
CA ALA A 144 -6.27 -8.30 0.72
C ALA A 144 -5.08 -8.06 1.66
N GLY A 145 -4.03 -7.36 1.21
CA GLY A 145 -2.88 -7.02 2.04
C GLY A 145 -3.26 -6.18 3.27
N TYR A 146 -4.13 -5.21 3.08
CA TYR A 146 -4.65 -4.34 4.15
C TYR A 146 -5.41 -5.13 5.22
N PHE A 147 -6.38 -5.98 4.84
CA PHE A 147 -7.17 -6.75 5.80
C PHE A 147 -6.39 -7.90 6.44
N ILE A 148 -5.46 -8.55 5.72
CA ILE A 148 -4.56 -9.54 6.32
C ILE A 148 -3.65 -8.86 7.34
N GLY A 149 -3.07 -7.70 7.00
CA GLY A 149 -2.27 -6.90 7.92
C GLY A 149 -3.03 -6.50 9.18
N ARG A 150 -4.32 -6.17 9.04
CA ARG A 150 -5.23 -5.95 10.18
C ARG A 150 -5.38 -7.16 11.07
N LYS A 151 -5.75 -8.29 10.47
CA LYS A 151 -5.96 -9.53 11.21
C LYS A 151 -4.68 -9.93 11.96
N TRP A 152 -3.52 -9.76 11.32
CA TRP A 152 -2.22 -9.96 11.97
C TRP A 152 -2.02 -9.04 13.16
N MET A 153 -2.10 -7.71 12.96
CA MET A 153 -1.80 -6.74 14.00
C MET A 153 -2.69 -6.93 15.23
N TYR A 154 -4.01 -6.98 15.04
CA TYR A 154 -4.93 -7.14 16.17
C TYR A 154 -4.90 -8.55 16.75
N GLY A 155 -4.60 -9.57 15.95
CA GLY A 155 -4.37 -10.92 16.44
C GLY A 155 -3.18 -10.99 17.39
N VAL A 156 -2.02 -10.49 16.95
CA VAL A 156 -0.78 -10.45 17.76
C VAL A 156 -0.94 -9.58 19.00
N LEU A 157 -1.57 -8.41 18.87
CA LEU A 157 -1.84 -7.55 20.03
C LEU A 157 -2.81 -8.19 21.04
N GLY A 158 -3.77 -8.99 20.57
CA GLY A 158 -4.76 -9.67 21.42
C GLY A 158 -4.22 -10.92 22.09
N SER A 159 -3.43 -11.74 21.39
CA SER A 159 -2.88 -13.00 21.92
C SER A 159 -1.58 -12.82 22.70
N GLY A 160 -0.80 -11.78 22.39
CA GLY A 160 0.59 -11.70 22.80
C GLY A 160 1.47 -12.75 22.12
N ILE A 161 2.74 -12.79 22.52
CA ILE A 161 3.72 -13.79 22.14
C ILE A 161 4.42 -14.23 23.43
N GLU A 162 4.49 -15.55 23.66
CA GLU A 162 5.09 -16.10 24.87
C GLU A 162 6.55 -15.65 25.02
N GLY A 163 6.91 -15.19 26.22
CA GLY A 163 8.25 -14.69 26.53
C GLY A 163 8.56 -13.28 26.00
N TRP A 164 7.63 -12.61 25.33
CA TRP A 164 7.83 -11.24 24.82
C TRP A 164 7.09 -10.21 25.68
N ASP A 165 7.70 -9.04 25.85
CA ASP A 165 7.05 -7.91 26.51
C ASP A 165 6.05 -7.20 25.58
N LYS A 166 5.24 -6.30 26.17
CA LYS A 166 4.22 -5.55 25.43
C LYS A 166 4.78 -4.66 24.32
N ALA A 167 6.00 -4.13 24.48
CA ALA A 167 6.62 -3.26 23.49
C ALA A 167 7.11 -4.07 22.28
N GLN A 168 7.70 -5.25 22.51
CA GLN A 168 8.11 -6.20 21.48
C GLN A 168 6.90 -6.71 20.67
N VAL A 169 5.83 -7.11 21.36
CA VAL A 169 4.56 -7.51 20.73
C VAL A 169 3.98 -6.38 19.89
N ALA A 170 3.95 -5.15 20.42
CA ALA A 170 3.46 -3.99 19.68
C ALA A 170 4.31 -3.66 18.45
N ALA A 171 5.63 -3.79 18.54
CA ALA A 171 6.54 -3.57 17.42
C ALA A 171 6.29 -4.57 16.30
N VAL A 172 6.25 -5.88 16.60
CA VAL A 172 6.04 -6.91 15.56
C VAL A 172 4.63 -6.88 14.97
N ALA A 173 3.63 -6.48 15.75
CA ALA A 173 2.28 -6.25 15.25
C ALA A 173 2.24 -5.14 14.19
N LYS A 174 2.88 -4.00 14.47
CA LYS A 174 2.96 -2.84 13.54
C LYS A 174 3.82 -3.16 12.31
N LEU A 175 4.97 -3.83 12.50
CA LEU A 175 5.83 -4.24 11.39
C LEU A 175 5.14 -5.26 10.49
N GLY A 176 4.43 -6.22 11.07
CA GLY A 176 3.66 -7.21 10.31
C GLY A 176 2.51 -6.59 9.54
N TRP A 177 1.81 -5.60 10.10
CA TRP A 177 0.87 -4.78 9.32
C TRP A 177 1.57 -4.16 8.11
N GLY A 178 2.71 -3.50 8.32
CA GLY A 178 3.52 -2.92 7.24
C GLY A 178 3.90 -3.94 6.17
N LEU A 179 4.33 -5.14 6.57
CA LEU A 179 4.68 -6.24 5.67
C LEU A 179 3.49 -6.66 4.80
N PHE A 180 2.35 -7.03 5.39
CA PHE A 180 1.20 -7.54 4.61
C PHE A 180 0.58 -6.46 3.72
N HIS A 181 0.44 -5.24 4.24
CA HIS A 181 0.00 -4.10 3.44
C HIS A 181 0.97 -3.85 2.27
N GLY A 182 2.27 -3.90 2.55
CA GLY A 182 3.32 -3.70 1.57
C GLY A 182 3.32 -4.76 0.47
N LEU A 183 3.23 -6.04 0.85
CA LEU A 183 3.16 -7.16 -0.08
C LEU A 183 1.95 -7.05 -1.01
N GLY A 184 0.76 -6.75 -0.46
CA GLY A 184 -0.48 -6.66 -1.23
C GLY A 184 -0.51 -5.47 -2.18
N PHE A 185 -0.25 -4.26 -1.67
CA PHE A 185 -0.28 -3.06 -2.51
C PHE A 185 0.84 -3.08 -3.56
N GLY A 186 2.03 -3.53 -3.17
CA GLY A 186 3.16 -3.73 -4.09
C GLY A 186 2.86 -4.73 -5.19
N ALA A 187 2.25 -5.87 -4.86
CA ALA A 187 1.83 -6.87 -5.85
C ALA A 187 0.82 -6.28 -6.84
N GLY A 188 -0.14 -5.49 -6.35
CA GLY A 188 -1.10 -4.77 -7.19
C GLY A 188 -0.44 -3.78 -8.15
N ILE A 189 0.49 -2.95 -7.67
CA ILE A 189 1.24 -2.00 -8.50
C ILE A 189 2.06 -2.74 -9.57
N GLY A 190 2.80 -3.77 -9.13
CA GLY A 190 3.62 -4.61 -10.01
C GLY A 190 2.80 -5.30 -11.09
N PHE A 191 1.64 -5.88 -10.73
CA PHE A 191 0.72 -6.48 -11.67
C PHE A 191 0.19 -5.44 -12.66
N ALA A 192 -0.36 -4.32 -12.19
CA ALA A 192 -1.00 -3.32 -13.04
C ALA A 192 -0.01 -2.74 -14.07
N LEU A 193 1.18 -2.34 -13.62
CA LEU A 193 2.22 -1.83 -14.52
C LEU A 193 2.75 -2.90 -15.48
N GLY A 194 2.92 -4.15 -15.02
CA GLY A 194 3.32 -5.27 -15.88
C GLY A 194 2.28 -5.58 -16.96
N TRP A 195 1.00 -5.61 -16.56
CA TRP A 195 -0.14 -5.87 -17.42
C TRP A 195 -0.28 -4.82 -18.52
N TRP A 196 -0.20 -3.54 -18.17
CA TRP A 196 -0.32 -2.43 -19.10
C TRP A 196 0.89 -2.26 -20.03
N GLN A 197 2.04 -2.83 -19.69
CA GLN A 197 3.25 -2.80 -20.52
C GLN A 197 3.52 -4.14 -21.23
N ARG A 198 2.58 -5.09 -21.24
CA ARG A 198 2.83 -6.44 -21.78
C ARG A 198 3.04 -6.48 -23.30
N GLU A 199 2.44 -5.54 -24.03
CA GLU A 199 2.47 -5.44 -25.51
C GLU A 199 3.53 -4.45 -26.03
N ARG A 200 4.40 -3.92 -25.16
CA ARG A 200 5.47 -2.98 -25.51
C ARG A 200 6.84 -3.58 -25.31
#